data_AF-A0A0M5ITN8-F1
#
_entry.id   AF-A0A0M5ITN8-F1
#
_cell.length_a   1.000
_cell.length_b   1.000
_cell.length_c   1.000
_cell.angle_alpha   90.00
_cell.angle_beta   90.00
_cell.angle_gamma   90.00
#
_symmetry.space_group_name_H-M   'P 1'
#
loop_
_entity.id
_entity.type
_entity.pdbx_description
1 polymer ?
#
loop_
_entity_poly.entity_id
_entity_poly.type
_entity_poly.pdbx_seq_one_letter_code
_entity_poly.pdbx_strand_id
1 'polypeptide(L)'
;MKSRILLPLALVLALAGIFFFAGHRSASGLALVELRVANLTCGSCVENLSNALAGVAGIAEVTVDLTSGRARVAFDPEKVAGADIAARITAAGYPAEPVQTLGPEVDRAPKTPVQGGGKGCGGSCCG
;
A
#
# COMPACT_ATOMS: atom_id res chain seq x y z
N MET A 1 -40.87 15.64 22.80
CA MET A 1 -40.66 15.84 21.34
C MET A 1 -39.27 16.41 21.06
N LYS A 2 -38.20 15.81 21.62
CA LYS A 2 -36.82 16.34 21.49
C LYS A 2 -35.76 15.23 21.58
N SER A 3 -35.86 14.18 20.76
CA SER A 3 -34.82 13.13 20.72
C SER A 3 -34.83 12.27 19.45
N ARG A 4 -34.79 12.89 18.25
CA ARG A 4 -34.73 12.15 16.97
C ARG A 4 -33.46 12.39 16.14
N ILE A 5 -32.41 12.99 16.72
CA ILE A 5 -31.19 13.38 15.98
C ILE A 5 -29.94 12.57 16.41
N LEU A 6 -30.04 11.72 17.44
CA LEU A 6 -28.89 10.93 17.94
C LEU A 6 -28.70 9.56 17.28
N LEU A 7 -29.67 9.07 16.49
CA LEU A 7 -29.58 7.74 15.86
C LEU A 7 -28.71 7.63 14.58
N PRO A 8 -28.53 8.65 13.71
CA PRO A 8 -27.86 8.43 12.44
C PRO A 8 -26.33 8.37 12.56
N LEU A 9 -25.73 8.91 13.63
CA LEU A 9 -24.27 9.03 13.74
C LEU A 9 -23.58 7.71 14.14
N ALA A 10 -24.24 6.88 14.97
CA ALA A 10 -23.69 5.60 15.40
C ALA A 10 -23.65 4.55 14.27
N LEU A 11 -24.55 4.65 13.29
CA LEU A 11 -24.61 3.73 12.15
C LEU A 11 -23.43 3.91 11.17
N VAL A 12 -22.91 5.14 11.04
CA VAL A 12 -21.81 5.44 10.11
C VAL A 12 -20.47 4.94 10.64
N LEU A 13 -20.27 4.89 11.97
CA LEU A 13 -19.01 4.45 12.58
C LEU A 13 -18.87 2.92 12.65
N ALA A 14 -19.96 2.16 12.73
CA ALA A 14 -19.91 0.69 12.80
C ALA A 14 -19.48 0.05 11.47
N LEU A 15 -19.75 0.69 10.32
CA LEU A 15 -19.34 0.18 9.01
C LEU A 15 -17.85 0.40 8.71
N ALA A 16 -17.18 1.33 9.40
CA ALA A 16 -15.75 1.58 9.23
C ALA A 16 -14.85 0.62 10.04
N GLY A 17 -15.38 -0.07 11.06
CA GLY A 17 -14.60 -0.93 11.96
C GLY A 17 -14.39 -2.38 11.49
N ILE A 18 -15.22 -2.89 10.59
CA ILE A 18 -15.20 -4.32 10.19
C ILE A 18 -14.31 -4.57 8.96
N PHE A 19 -13.98 -3.55 8.18
CA PHE A 19 -13.17 -3.72 6.95
C PHE A 19 -11.66 -3.78 7.19
N PHE A 20 -11.16 -3.38 8.37
CA PHE A 20 -9.72 -3.20 8.59
C PHE A 20 -8.99 -4.43 9.16
N PHE A 21 -9.69 -5.42 9.74
CA PHE A 21 -9.06 -6.37 10.67
C PHE A 21 -9.08 -7.86 10.25
N ALA A 22 -9.13 -8.15 8.94
CA ALA A 22 -9.06 -9.53 8.42
C ALA A 22 -7.96 -9.75 7.36
N GLY A 23 -6.89 -8.96 7.39
CA GLY A 23 -5.82 -8.96 6.37
C GLY A 23 -4.60 -9.85 6.61
N HIS A 24 -4.55 -10.70 7.65
CA HIS A 24 -3.42 -11.62 7.86
C HIS A 24 -3.66 -12.98 7.17
N ARG A 25 -3.79 -12.96 5.84
CA ARG A 25 -3.72 -14.18 5.03
C ARG A 25 -2.50 -14.08 4.12
N SER A 26 -1.53 -14.96 4.36
CA SER A 26 -0.28 -15.14 3.60
C SER A 26 -0.49 -14.91 2.11
N ALA A 27 0.04 -13.80 1.58
CA ALA A 27 -0.11 -13.39 0.19
C ALA A 27 0.99 -14.05 -0.67
N SER A 28 0.77 -15.30 -1.07
CA SER A 28 1.71 -16.10 -1.86
C SER A 28 1.55 -15.92 -3.40
N GLY A 29 1.17 -14.73 -3.86
CA GLY A 29 0.86 -14.49 -5.29
C GLY A 29 0.87 -13.03 -5.74
N LEU A 30 1.55 -12.14 -5.02
CA LEU A 30 1.61 -10.73 -5.40
C LEU A 30 2.62 -10.52 -6.54
N ALA A 31 2.21 -9.81 -7.57
CA ALA A 31 3.08 -9.26 -8.61
C ALA A 31 3.51 -7.84 -8.23
N LEU A 32 4.64 -7.38 -8.77
CA LEU A 32 5.14 -6.04 -8.54
C LEU A 32 5.25 -5.29 -9.87
N VAL A 33 4.59 -4.13 -9.97
CA VAL A 33 4.73 -3.24 -11.11
C VAL A 33 5.48 -1.98 -10.70
N GLU A 34 6.48 -1.62 -11.49
CA GLU A 34 7.17 -0.34 -11.43
C GLU A 34 6.59 0.57 -12.52
N LEU A 35 6.08 1.71 -12.08
CA LEU A 35 5.42 2.74 -12.87
C LEU A 35 6.27 4.00 -12.83
N ARG A 36 6.47 4.64 -13.98
CA ARG A 36 7.02 5.99 -14.04
C ARG A 36 5.87 6.97 -13.93
N VAL A 37 5.89 7.82 -12.91
CA VAL A 37 4.81 8.78 -12.68
C VAL A 37 5.33 10.18 -13.00
N ALA A 38 4.69 10.83 -13.96
CA ALA A 38 4.95 12.22 -14.29
C ALA A 38 4.18 13.15 -13.36
N ASN A 39 4.66 14.39 -13.23
CA ASN A 39 3.99 15.45 -12.48
C ASN A 39 3.89 15.23 -10.94
N LEU A 40 4.72 14.33 -10.37
CA LEU A 40 4.94 14.26 -8.93
C LEU A 40 5.82 15.42 -8.47
N THR A 41 5.20 16.49 -7.98
CA THR A 41 5.86 17.77 -7.67
C THR A 41 5.96 18.08 -6.18
N CYS A 42 5.27 17.33 -5.31
CA CYS A 42 5.30 17.56 -3.86
C CYS A 42 5.03 16.27 -3.07
N GLY A 43 5.58 16.17 -1.85
CA GLY A 43 5.34 15.05 -0.92
C GLY A 43 3.86 14.81 -0.62
N SER A 44 3.06 15.88 -0.53
CA SER A 44 1.62 15.77 -0.32
C SER A 44 0.89 15.16 -1.52
N CYS A 45 1.38 15.35 -2.75
CA CYS A 45 0.81 14.72 -3.94
C CYS A 45 1.07 13.20 -3.95
N VAL A 46 2.22 12.78 -3.40
CA VAL A 46 2.58 11.37 -3.27
C VAL A 46 1.71 10.67 -2.24
N GLU A 47 1.54 11.27 -1.06
CA GLU A 47 0.68 10.71 -0.03
C GLU A 47 -0.76 10.57 -0.51
N ASN A 48 -1.26 11.56 -1.24
CA ASN A 48 -2.62 11.51 -1.77
C ASN A 48 -2.78 10.42 -2.83
N LEU A 49 -1.75 10.24 -3.68
CA LEU A 49 -1.71 9.18 -4.69
C LEU A 49 -1.60 7.78 -4.05
N SER A 50 -0.70 7.59 -3.09
CA SER A 50 -0.51 6.31 -2.42
C SER A 50 -1.75 5.91 -1.62
N ASN A 51 -2.40 6.87 -0.96
CA ASN A 51 -3.67 6.63 -0.26
C ASN A 51 -4.81 6.28 -1.24
N ALA A 52 -4.87 6.93 -2.40
CA ALA A 52 -5.85 6.60 -3.43
C ALA A 52 -5.68 5.17 -3.98
N LEU A 53 -4.44 4.67 -4.01
CA LEU A 53 -4.12 3.30 -4.44
C LEU A 53 -4.28 2.28 -3.30
N ALA A 54 -3.96 2.63 -2.06
CA ALA A 54 -4.12 1.75 -0.90
C ALA A 54 -5.59 1.34 -0.65
N GLY A 55 -6.55 2.13 -1.11
CA GLY A 55 -7.98 1.80 -1.06
C GLY A 55 -8.48 0.85 -2.15
N VAL A 56 -7.63 0.45 -3.11
CA VAL A 56 -8.03 -0.42 -4.22
C VAL A 56 -7.91 -1.89 -3.82
N ALA A 57 -9.01 -2.63 -3.94
CA ALA A 57 -9.00 -4.07 -3.72
C ALA A 57 -8.03 -4.78 -4.68
N GLY A 58 -7.07 -5.52 -4.12
CA GLY A 58 -6.01 -6.18 -4.90
C GLY A 58 -4.66 -5.46 -4.83
N ILE A 59 -4.58 -4.27 -4.26
CA ILE A 59 -3.28 -3.65 -3.94
C ILE A 59 -2.87 -4.06 -2.52
N ALA A 60 -1.64 -4.57 -2.39
CA ALA A 60 -1.08 -5.00 -1.12
C ALA A 60 -0.13 -3.94 -0.54
N GLU A 61 0.70 -3.34 -1.39
CA GLU A 61 1.71 -2.36 -0.98
C GLU A 61 1.94 -1.31 -2.06
N VAL A 62 2.16 -0.07 -1.66
CA VAL A 62 2.47 1.05 -2.55
C VAL A 62 3.68 1.78 -2.01
N THR A 63 4.76 1.81 -2.78
CA THR A 63 5.98 2.56 -2.48
C THR A 63 6.20 3.58 -3.59
N VAL A 64 6.39 4.84 -3.23
CA VAL A 64 6.65 5.91 -4.21
C VAL A 64 7.98 6.58 -3.90
N ASP A 65 8.82 6.72 -4.91
CA ASP A 65 10.11 7.40 -4.85
C ASP A 65 10.07 8.67 -5.69
N LEU A 66 9.99 9.81 -5.00
CA LEU A 66 10.03 11.15 -5.59
C LEU A 66 11.34 11.47 -6.28
N THR A 67 12.46 11.00 -5.73
CA THR A 67 13.80 11.32 -6.22
C THR A 67 13.99 10.78 -7.62
N SER A 68 13.41 9.61 -7.89
CA SER A 68 13.50 8.95 -9.18
C SER A 68 12.23 9.06 -10.05
N GLY A 69 11.14 9.60 -9.51
CA GLY A 69 9.85 9.69 -10.21
C GLY A 69 9.23 8.32 -10.51
N ARG A 70 9.47 7.34 -9.62
CA ARG A 70 9.01 5.95 -9.78
C ARG A 70 8.05 5.56 -8.68
N ALA A 71 7.01 4.83 -9.03
CA ALA A 71 6.07 4.21 -8.10
C ALA A 71 6.12 2.69 -8.27
N ARG A 72 6.30 1.97 -7.17
CA ARG A 72 6.26 0.51 -7.08
C ARG A 72 4.99 0.11 -6.39
N VAL A 73 4.22 -0.76 -7.03
CA VAL A 73 2.96 -1.25 -6.50
C VAL A 73 2.99 -2.76 -6.48
N ALA A 74 2.86 -3.34 -5.29
CA ALA A 74 2.61 -4.76 -5.12
C ALA A 74 1.10 -4.99 -5.20
N PHE A 75 0.68 -5.80 -6.17
CA PHE A 75 -0.72 -6.06 -6.46
C PHE A 75 -0.96 -7.53 -6.75
N ASP A 76 -2.20 -7.95 -6.60
CA ASP A 76 -2.67 -9.29 -6.93
C ASP A 76 -3.09 -9.33 -8.41
N PRO A 77 -2.31 -10.00 -9.28
CA PRO A 77 -2.62 -10.06 -10.71
C PRO A 77 -3.91 -10.84 -11.02
N GLU A 78 -4.44 -11.62 -10.07
CA GLU A 78 -5.75 -12.27 -10.24
C GLU A 78 -6.91 -11.29 -10.00
N LYS A 79 -6.66 -10.18 -9.30
CA LYS A 79 -7.68 -9.17 -8.97
C LYS A 79 -7.59 -7.89 -9.80
N VAL A 80 -6.38 -7.45 -10.15
CA VAL A 80 -6.14 -6.19 -10.85
C VAL A 80 -4.92 -6.31 -11.74
N ALA A 81 -4.95 -5.74 -12.95
CA ALA A 81 -3.78 -5.70 -13.82
C ALA A 81 -2.94 -4.44 -13.57
N GLY A 82 -1.63 -4.53 -13.77
CA GLY A 82 -0.73 -3.37 -13.68
C GLY A 82 -1.12 -2.22 -14.62
N ALA A 83 -1.70 -2.53 -15.77
CA ALA A 83 -2.23 -1.53 -16.71
C ALA A 83 -3.44 -0.77 -16.14
N ASP A 84 -4.33 -1.44 -15.41
CA ASP A 84 -5.48 -0.80 -14.76
C ASP A 84 -5.03 0.14 -13.65
N ILE A 85 -3.96 -0.23 -12.93
CA ILE A 85 -3.33 0.62 -11.93
C ILE A 85 -2.78 1.90 -12.60
N ALA A 86 -2.04 1.78 -13.70
CA ALA A 86 -1.54 2.92 -14.45
C ALA A 86 -2.67 3.86 -14.96
N ALA A 87 -3.74 3.27 -15.48
CA ALA A 87 -4.91 4.01 -15.96
C ALA A 87 -5.61 4.78 -14.83
N ARG A 88 -5.74 4.16 -13.64
CA ARG A 88 -6.30 4.82 -12.45
C ARG A 88 -5.45 5.99 -11.98
N ILE A 89 -4.13 5.83 -11.96
CA ILE A 89 -3.19 6.89 -11.58
C ILE A 89 -3.30 8.07 -12.57
N THR A 90 -3.36 7.75 -13.86
CA THR A 90 -3.57 8.74 -14.93
C THR A 90 -4.91 9.47 -14.79
N ALA A 91 -5.99 8.74 -14.48
CA ALA A 91 -7.31 9.32 -14.23
C ALA A 91 -7.34 10.22 -12.96
N ALA A 92 -6.48 9.96 -11.99
CA ALA A 92 -6.31 10.80 -10.80
C ALA A 92 -5.49 12.09 -11.08
N GLY A 93 -5.03 12.30 -12.32
CA GLY A 93 -4.29 13.49 -12.73
C GLY A 93 -2.77 13.32 -12.71
N TYR A 94 -2.27 12.11 -12.46
CA TYR A 94 -0.84 11.79 -12.46
C TYR A 94 -0.55 10.84 -13.62
N PRO A 95 -0.03 11.30 -14.76
CA PRO A 95 0.25 10.40 -15.87
C PRO A 95 1.25 9.32 -15.43
N ALA A 96 0.88 8.04 -15.56
CA ALA A 96 1.72 6.94 -15.16
C ALA A 96 1.87 5.91 -16.27
N GLU A 97 3.10 5.46 -16.50
CA GLU A 97 3.43 4.45 -17.49
C GLU A 97 4.12 3.25 -16.83
N PRO A 98 3.68 2.01 -17.09
CA PRO A 98 4.35 0.82 -16.57
C PRO A 98 5.71 0.67 -17.28
N VAL A 99 6.79 0.71 -16.50
CA VAL A 99 8.16 0.54 -17.01
C VAL A 99 8.57 -0.92 -16.90
N GLN A 100 8.22 -1.56 -15.78
CA GLN A 100 8.58 -2.95 -15.51
C GLN A 100 7.42 -3.62 -14.78
N THR A 101 7.02 -4.81 -15.26
CA THR A 101 6.10 -5.68 -14.51
C THR A 101 6.88 -6.92 -14.14
N LEU A 102 7.19 -7.06 -12.87
CA LEU A 102 7.69 -8.29 -12.30
C LEU A 102 6.46 -9.12 -11.94
N GLY A 103 6.33 -10.30 -12.55
CA GLY A 103 5.28 -11.27 -12.18
C GLY A 103 5.42 -11.68 -10.70
N PRO A 104 4.54 -12.57 -10.20
CA PRO A 104 4.73 -13.15 -8.88
C PRO A 104 6.04 -13.95 -8.85
N GLU A 105 7.13 -13.28 -8.51
CA GLU A 105 8.43 -13.88 -8.23
C GLU A 105 8.29 -14.61 -6.89
N VAL A 106 7.89 -15.87 -6.99
CA VAL A 106 8.02 -16.86 -5.93
C VAL A 106 9.50 -16.90 -5.54
N ASP A 107 9.80 -16.42 -4.33
CA ASP A 107 11.05 -16.68 -3.63
C ASP A 107 12.36 -16.14 -4.25
N ARG A 108 12.44 -14.85 -4.59
CA ARG A 108 13.76 -14.21 -4.76
C ARG A 108 13.81 -12.72 -4.42
N ALA A 109 13.37 -12.35 -3.22
CA ALA A 109 13.78 -11.07 -2.65
C ALA A 109 15.27 -11.13 -2.22
N PRO A 110 16.17 -10.29 -2.75
CA PRO A 110 17.31 -9.85 -1.97
C PRO A 110 16.74 -8.97 -0.85
N LYS A 111 16.41 -9.59 0.28
CA LYS A 111 16.25 -8.86 1.54
C LYS A 111 17.66 -8.39 1.89
N THR A 112 18.05 -7.20 1.46
CA THR A 112 19.21 -6.55 2.06
C THR A 112 18.88 -6.43 3.54
N PRO A 113 19.66 -7.04 4.45
CA PRO A 113 19.48 -6.83 5.87
C PRO A 113 19.90 -5.38 6.12
N VAL A 114 18.96 -4.46 6.35
CA VAL A 114 19.31 -3.22 7.01
C VAL A 114 19.56 -3.59 8.47
N GLN A 115 20.84 -3.71 8.81
CA GLN A 115 21.34 -3.96 10.15
C GLN A 115 20.93 -2.86 11.13
N GLY A 116 20.61 -3.28 12.35
CA GLY A 116 20.65 -2.44 13.55
C GLY A 116 19.49 -2.79 14.48
N GLY A 117 19.67 -3.29 15.69
CA GLY A 117 20.85 -3.55 16.48
C GLY A 117 20.33 -4.16 17.78
N GLY A 118 20.93 -5.26 18.23
CA GLY A 118 20.47 -5.98 19.40
C GLY A 118 20.62 -5.17 20.68
N LYS A 119 19.68 -5.36 21.60
CA LYS A 119 19.98 -5.46 23.04
C LYS A 119 19.08 -6.50 23.68
N GLY A 120 19.50 -7.76 23.56
CA GLY A 120 19.17 -8.80 24.53
C GLY A 120 20.13 -8.67 25.70
N CYS A 121 19.68 -8.05 26.79
CA CYS A 121 20.32 -8.17 28.10
C CYS A 121 19.26 -8.71 29.07
N GLY A 122 18.77 -9.92 28.78
CA GLY A 122 18.03 -10.74 29.74
C GLY A 122 18.98 -11.81 30.26
N GLY A 123 19.46 -11.65 31.49
CA GLY A 123 20.37 -12.61 32.08
C GLY A 123 20.92 -12.13 33.41
N SER A 124 20.22 -12.49 34.48
CA SER A 124 20.68 -12.45 35.88
C SER A 124 22.04 -13.15 36.01
N CYS A 125 23.13 -12.38 36.01
CA CYS A 125 24.48 -12.86 36.32
C CYS A 125 25.30 -11.69 36.91
N CYS A 126 25.02 -11.30 38.15
CA CYS A 126 25.97 -10.65 39.05
C CYS A 126 25.66 -11.22 40.45
N GLY A 127 26.46 -12.21 40.84
CA GLY A 127 26.61 -12.62 42.24
C GLY A 127 27.68 -11.78 42.93
#